data_AF-A0A660XXZ8-F1
#
_entry.id   AF-A0A660XXZ8-F1
#
_cell.length_a   1.000
_cell.length_b   1.000
_cell.length_c   1.000
_cell.angle_alpha   90.00
_cell.angle_beta   90.00
_cell.angle_gamma   90.00
#
_symmetry.space_group_name_H-M   'P 1'
#
loop_
_entity.id
_entity.type
_entity.pdbx_description
1 polymer ?
#
loop_
_entity_poly.entity_id
_entity_poly.type
_entity_poly.pdbx_seq_one_letter_code
_entity_poly.pdbx_strand_id
1 'polypeptide(L)'
;TVHVALGTDIVHQHPSCDGAVVGRATYLDFRIFCSVVAGLEGGVYINFGSAVVLPEVFLKALTVARNLGHPVRHFTTANFDMLQHYRPRVNVVERPTRTGGKGYAFTGHHEFMIPLFAYALLEQLEGEDAA
;
A
#
# COMPACT_ATOMS: atom_id res chain seq x y z
N THR A 1 0.60 8.33 -5.97
CA THR A 1 1.87 8.86 -5.44
C THR A 1 2.99 7.94 -5.89
N VAL A 2 4.22 8.43 -5.96
CA VAL A 2 5.43 7.67 -6.27
C VAL A 2 6.41 7.82 -5.12
N HIS A 3 6.93 6.70 -4.62
CA HIS A 3 7.86 6.66 -3.49
C HIS A 3 9.23 6.16 -3.94
N VAL A 4 10.06 7.11 -4.36
CA VAL A 4 11.38 6.83 -4.93
C VAL A 4 12.34 6.32 -3.86
N ALA A 5 13.03 5.22 -4.16
CA ALA A 5 14.19 4.75 -3.41
C ALA A 5 15.46 5.15 -4.18
N LEU A 6 16.31 5.97 -3.56
CA LEU A 6 17.51 6.46 -4.23
C LEU A 6 18.44 5.28 -4.60
N GLY A 7 18.90 5.27 -5.84
CA GLY A 7 19.74 4.21 -6.40
C GLY A 7 18.99 3.00 -6.98
N THR A 8 17.66 2.91 -6.86
CA THR A 8 16.87 1.83 -7.50
C THR A 8 16.52 2.13 -8.94
N ASP A 9 16.28 3.41 -9.24
CA ASP A 9 15.82 3.83 -10.56
C ASP A 9 17.00 4.19 -11.46
N ILE A 10 16.94 3.80 -12.73
CA ILE A 10 18.00 4.02 -13.73
C ILE A 10 18.35 5.51 -13.85
N VAL A 11 17.34 6.39 -13.72
CA VAL A 11 17.51 7.84 -13.86
C VAL A 11 18.49 8.43 -12.85
N HIS A 12 18.66 7.81 -11.68
CA HIS A 12 19.58 8.31 -10.65
C HIS A 12 21.05 8.31 -11.08
N GLN A 13 21.41 7.54 -12.11
CA GLN A 13 22.76 7.48 -12.66
C GLN A 13 23.00 8.55 -13.74
N HIS A 14 21.93 9.17 -14.26
CA HIS A 14 22.04 10.15 -15.33
C HIS A 14 22.57 11.49 -14.79
N PRO A 15 23.52 12.16 -15.46
CA PRO A 15 24.11 13.41 -14.97
C PRO A 15 23.12 14.56 -14.82
N SER A 16 21.97 14.51 -15.49
CA SER A 16 20.90 15.50 -15.34
C SER A 16 19.93 15.20 -14.19
N CYS A 17 20.13 14.12 -13.44
CA CYS A 17 19.26 13.80 -12.31
C CYS A 17 19.53 14.78 -11.16
N ASP A 18 18.51 15.55 -10.78
CA ASP A 18 18.57 16.46 -9.65
C ASP A 18 17.96 15.80 -8.41
N GLY A 19 18.81 15.46 -7.44
CA GLY A 19 18.39 14.85 -6.18
C GLY A 19 17.47 15.73 -5.33
N ALA A 20 17.57 17.07 -5.44
CA ALA A 20 16.67 17.98 -4.74
C ALA A 20 15.25 17.90 -5.31
N VAL A 21 15.13 17.79 -6.64
CA VAL A 21 13.83 17.59 -7.31
C VAL A 21 13.22 16.25 -6.92
N VAL A 22 13.99 15.16 -7.00
CA VAL A 22 13.53 13.81 -6.62
C VAL A 22 13.08 13.78 -5.15
N GLY A 23 13.92 14.30 -4.24
CA GLY A 23 13.63 14.36 -2.81
C GLY A 23 12.37 15.17 -2.50
N ARG A 24 12.21 16.33 -3.14
CA ARG A 24 11.01 17.17 -2.98
C ARG A 24 9.76 16.46 -3.49
N ALA A 25 9.83 15.81 -4.66
CA ALA A 25 8.71 15.12 -5.27
C ALA A 25 8.25 13.91 -4.43
N THR A 26 9.16 13.00 -4.07
CA THR A 26 8.83 11.80 -3.27
C THR A 26 8.32 12.18 -1.87
N TYR A 27 8.85 13.24 -1.26
CA TYR A 27 8.37 13.71 0.04
C TYR A 27 6.98 14.36 -0.04
N LEU A 28 6.70 15.13 -1.10
CA LEU A 28 5.36 15.63 -1.36
C LEU A 28 4.36 14.47 -1.53
N ASP A 29 4.73 13.47 -2.32
CA ASP A 29 3.93 12.28 -2.54
C ASP A 29 3.72 11.47 -1.24
N PHE A 30 4.72 11.41 -0.36
CA PHE A 30 4.55 10.83 0.97
C PHE A 30 3.50 11.57 1.81
N ARG A 31 3.49 12.92 1.76
CA ARG A 31 2.47 13.72 2.47
C ARG A 31 1.08 13.53 1.88
N ILE A 32 0.96 13.47 0.56
CA ILE A 32 -0.30 13.15 -0.12
C ILE A 32 -0.79 11.77 0.32
N PHE A 33 0.09 10.78 0.32
CA PHE A 33 -0.26 9.44 0.76
C PHE A 33 -0.68 9.39 2.25
N CYS A 34 -0.03 10.14 3.13
CA CYS A 34 -0.48 10.30 4.52
C CYS A 34 -1.92 10.84 4.60
N SER A 35 -2.29 11.81 3.76
CA SER A 35 -3.65 12.35 3.74
C SER A 35 -4.69 11.34 3.26
N VAL A 36 -4.34 10.47 2.30
CA VAL A 36 -5.20 9.36 1.87
C VAL A 36 -5.35 8.34 2.99
N VAL A 37 -4.25 7.94 3.64
CA VAL A 37 -4.26 6.99 4.76
C VAL A 37 -5.04 7.53 5.97
N ALA A 38 -5.08 8.85 6.17
CA ALA A 38 -5.89 9.47 7.21
C ALA A 38 -7.41 9.21 7.05
N GLY A 39 -7.88 8.93 5.84
CA GLY A 39 -9.25 8.54 5.52
C GLY A 39 -9.48 7.03 5.44
N LEU A 40 -8.53 6.19 5.86
CA LEU A 40 -8.59 4.73 5.67
C LEU A 40 -9.53 4.00 6.63
N GLU A 41 -10.13 4.67 7.63
CA GLU A 41 -11.06 4.00 8.56
C GLU A 41 -12.26 3.40 7.81
N GLY A 42 -12.55 2.12 8.05
CA GLY A 42 -13.54 1.34 7.31
C GLY A 42 -13.12 0.96 5.88
N GLY A 43 -11.95 1.40 5.43
CA GLY A 43 -11.45 1.19 4.07
C GLY A 43 -10.57 -0.06 3.91
N VAL A 44 -9.92 -0.13 2.74
CA VAL A 44 -9.06 -1.24 2.34
C VAL A 44 -7.71 -0.73 1.84
N TYR A 45 -6.63 -1.32 2.31
CA TYR A 45 -5.28 -1.15 1.75
C TYR A 45 -4.80 -2.45 1.12
N ILE A 46 -4.38 -2.39 -0.15
CA ILE A 46 -3.88 -3.56 -0.88
C ILE A 46 -2.44 -3.31 -1.31
N ASN A 47 -1.55 -4.25 -0.97
CA ASN A 47 -0.15 -4.27 -1.40
C ASN A 47 0.05 -5.33 -2.48
N PHE A 48 0.34 -4.91 -3.70
CA PHE A 48 0.67 -5.81 -4.82
C PHE A 48 2.19 -5.82 -5.05
N GLY A 49 2.84 -6.94 -4.74
CA GLY A 49 4.22 -7.24 -5.14
C GLY A 49 5.34 -6.37 -4.55
N SER A 50 5.03 -5.37 -3.70
CA SER A 50 6.06 -4.56 -3.06
C SER A 50 6.56 -5.26 -1.79
N ALA A 51 7.77 -5.81 -1.87
CA ALA A 51 8.38 -6.50 -0.73
C ALA A 51 8.97 -5.54 0.33
N VAL A 52 9.28 -4.29 -0.02
CA VAL A 52 10.01 -3.35 0.86
C VAL A 52 9.42 -1.95 0.86
N VAL A 53 9.39 -1.25 -0.28
CA VAL A 53 9.12 0.20 -0.33
C VAL A 53 7.72 0.53 0.21
N LEU A 54 6.66 -0.06 -0.34
CA LEU A 54 5.30 0.24 0.10
C LEU A 54 4.98 -0.26 1.51
N PRO A 55 5.40 -1.48 1.95
CA PRO A 55 5.23 -1.90 3.34
C PRO A 55 5.82 -0.91 4.36
N GLU A 56 7.00 -0.35 4.06
CA GLU A 56 7.62 0.65 4.94
C GLU A 56 6.88 1.98 4.87
N VAL A 57 6.62 2.50 3.66
CA VAL A 57 5.92 3.77 3.47
C VAL A 57 4.53 3.76 4.12
N PHE A 58 3.76 2.69 3.92
CA PHE A 58 2.43 2.52 4.51
C PHE A 58 2.46 2.56 6.03
N LEU A 59 3.37 1.82 6.66
CA LEU A 59 3.47 1.80 8.10
C LEU A 59 3.80 3.20 8.68
N LYS A 60 4.64 3.98 7.99
CA LYS A 60 4.97 5.35 8.41
C LYS A 60 3.80 6.30 8.17
N ALA A 61 3.12 6.21 7.04
CA ALA A 61 1.94 7.01 6.74
C ALA A 61 0.81 6.76 7.75
N LEU A 62 0.56 5.49 8.10
CA LEU A 62 -0.40 5.11 9.13
C LEU A 62 -0.02 5.66 10.51
N THR A 63 1.26 5.64 10.84
CA THR A 63 1.77 6.22 12.10
C THR A 63 1.54 7.73 12.12
N VAL A 64 1.83 8.44 11.03
CA VAL A 64 1.55 9.88 10.90
C VAL A 64 0.07 10.17 11.06
N ALA A 65 -0.80 9.45 10.34
CA ALA A 65 -2.25 9.63 10.43
C ALA A 65 -2.77 9.46 11.86
N ARG A 66 -2.36 8.37 12.55
CA ARG A 66 -2.75 8.10 13.94
C ARG A 66 -2.23 9.15 14.92
N ASN A 67 -0.98 9.59 14.76
CA ASN A 67 -0.37 10.60 15.64
C ASN A 67 -1.01 11.98 15.47
N LEU A 68 -1.57 12.28 14.29
CA LEU A 68 -2.36 13.49 14.04
C LEU A 68 -3.83 13.37 14.52
N GLY A 69 -4.20 12.26 15.17
CA GLY A 69 -5.52 12.08 15.78
C GLY A 69 -6.59 11.46 14.87
N HIS A 70 -6.24 11.03 13.66
CA HIS A 70 -7.19 10.35 12.78
C HIS A 70 -7.52 8.94 13.32
N PRO A 71 -8.80 8.54 13.37
CA PRO A 71 -9.23 7.30 14.02
C PRO A 71 -9.02 6.04 13.16
N VAL A 72 -7.85 5.89 12.54
CA VAL A 72 -7.55 4.78 11.60
C VAL A 72 -7.16 3.51 12.36
N ARG A 73 -8.15 2.72 12.79
CA ARG A 73 -8.00 1.50 13.62
C ARG A 73 -8.64 0.26 13.02
N HIS A 74 -9.75 0.40 12.30
CA HIS A 74 -10.52 -0.70 11.73
C HIS A 74 -10.54 -0.57 10.21
N PHE A 75 -9.65 -1.31 9.55
CA PHE A 75 -9.57 -1.38 8.10
C PHE A 75 -9.08 -2.75 7.68
N THR A 76 -9.32 -3.09 6.42
CA THR A 76 -8.83 -4.35 5.86
C THR A 76 -7.52 -4.13 5.14
N THR A 77 -6.59 -5.07 5.27
CA THR A 77 -5.36 -5.09 4.49
C THR A 77 -5.25 -6.40 3.72
N ALA A 78 -4.69 -6.35 2.52
CA ALA A 78 -4.36 -7.54 1.75
C ALA A 78 -2.96 -7.39 1.14
N ASN A 79 -2.13 -8.43 1.29
CA ASN A 79 -0.86 -8.55 0.59
C ASN A 79 -0.95 -9.63 -0.48
N PHE A 80 -0.63 -9.28 -1.72
CA PHE A 80 -0.56 -10.19 -2.86
C PHE A 80 0.88 -10.29 -3.34
N ASP A 81 1.45 -11.49 -3.25
CA ASP A 81 2.80 -11.76 -3.71
C ASP A 81 2.96 -13.21 -4.20
N MET A 82 3.93 -13.47 -5.07
CA MET A 82 4.31 -14.83 -5.44
C MET A 82 5.06 -15.53 -4.31
N LEU A 83 5.78 -14.75 -3.50
CA LEU A 83 6.58 -15.23 -2.39
C LEU A 83 6.21 -14.49 -1.09
N GLN A 84 6.06 -15.22 0.00
CA GLN A 84 5.76 -14.61 1.28
C GLN A 84 7.03 -13.99 1.89
N HIS A 85 7.06 -12.66 1.92
CA HIS A 85 8.14 -11.90 2.53
C HIS A 85 7.79 -11.46 3.95
N TYR A 86 8.80 -11.34 4.82
CA TYR A 86 8.57 -10.97 6.21
C TYR A 86 8.02 -9.54 6.37
N ARG A 87 8.49 -8.56 5.56
CA ARG A 87 8.07 -7.16 5.69
C ARG A 87 6.60 -6.97 5.33
N PRO A 88 6.08 -7.44 4.18
CA PRO A 88 4.65 -7.33 3.91
C PRO A 88 3.80 -8.08 4.94
N ARG A 89 4.21 -9.30 5.35
CA ARG A 89 3.51 -10.03 6.42
C ARG A 89 3.40 -9.19 7.69
N VAL A 90 4.50 -8.60 8.15
CA VAL A 90 4.51 -7.89 9.42
C VAL A 90 3.95 -6.45 9.31
N ASN A 91 4.35 -5.71 8.29
CA ASN A 91 4.07 -4.26 8.16
C ASN A 91 2.81 -3.93 7.35
N VAL A 92 2.24 -4.90 6.63
CA VAL A 92 0.94 -4.74 5.95
C VAL A 92 -0.12 -5.56 6.67
N VAL A 93 0.11 -6.86 6.83
CA VAL A 93 -0.93 -7.81 7.26
C VAL A 93 -1.15 -7.79 8.78
N GLU A 94 -0.07 -7.84 9.57
CA GLU A 94 -0.18 -8.03 11.03
C GLU A 94 -0.24 -6.71 11.82
N ARG A 95 0.82 -5.90 11.82
CA ARG A 95 0.92 -4.73 12.72
C ARG A 95 -0.19 -3.69 12.48
N PRO A 96 -0.55 -3.32 11.24
CA PRO A 96 -1.56 -2.29 10.99
C PRO A 96 -2.94 -2.64 11.54
N THR A 97 -3.31 -3.93 11.49
CA THR A 97 -4.66 -4.44 11.76
C THR A 97 -4.87 -4.90 13.20
N ARG A 98 -3.82 -5.02 14.02
CA ARG A 98 -3.89 -5.42 15.44
C ARG A 98 -4.88 -4.63 16.30
N THR A 99 -5.20 -3.40 15.91
CA THR A 99 -6.09 -2.50 16.67
C THR A 99 -7.58 -2.65 16.32
N GLY A 100 -7.96 -3.58 15.44
CA GLY A 100 -9.37 -3.82 15.10
C GLY A 100 -9.66 -4.15 13.62
N GLY A 101 -8.64 -4.26 12.76
CA GLY A 101 -8.78 -4.60 11.34
C GLY A 101 -8.60 -6.09 11.03
N LYS A 102 -8.64 -6.44 9.75
CA LYS A 102 -8.32 -7.79 9.25
C LYS A 102 -7.20 -7.74 8.23
N GLY A 103 -6.24 -8.65 8.35
CA GLY A 103 -5.13 -8.80 7.41
C GLY A 103 -5.23 -10.10 6.64
N TYR A 104 -5.04 -10.03 5.32
CA TYR A 104 -5.01 -11.17 4.42
C TYR A 104 -3.68 -11.25 3.69
N ALA A 105 -3.17 -12.47 3.51
CA ALA A 105 -1.99 -12.75 2.71
C ALA A 105 -2.37 -13.77 1.62
N PHE A 106 -2.25 -13.35 0.37
CA PHE A 106 -2.51 -14.17 -0.80
C PHE A 106 -1.18 -14.49 -1.49
N THR A 107 -0.93 -15.77 -1.74
CA THR A 107 0.27 -16.26 -2.42
C THR A 107 -0.10 -16.77 -3.80
N GLY A 108 0.48 -16.20 -4.85
CA GLY A 108 0.23 -16.65 -6.20
C GLY A 108 0.81 -15.70 -7.25
N HIS A 109 0.87 -16.18 -8.48
CA HIS A 109 1.31 -15.41 -9.65
C HIS A 109 0.39 -14.24 -9.93
N HIS A 110 0.94 -13.02 -9.98
CA HIS A 110 0.15 -11.79 -10.21
C HIS A 110 -0.61 -11.82 -11.53
N GLU A 111 -0.10 -12.52 -12.56
CA GLU A 111 -0.81 -12.70 -13.83
C GLU A 111 -2.17 -13.39 -13.68
N PHE A 112 -2.38 -14.19 -12.62
CA PHE A 112 -3.69 -14.78 -12.31
C PHE A 112 -4.38 -14.03 -11.18
N MET A 113 -3.65 -13.71 -10.11
CA MET A 113 -4.23 -13.14 -8.89
C MET A 113 -4.89 -11.78 -9.13
N ILE A 114 -4.30 -10.91 -9.96
CA ILE A 114 -4.85 -9.58 -10.22
C ILE A 114 -6.12 -9.67 -11.09
N PRO A 115 -6.12 -10.38 -12.24
CA PRO A 115 -7.36 -10.55 -13.02
C PRO A 115 -8.47 -11.25 -12.25
N LEU A 116 -8.16 -12.30 -11.46
CA LEU A 116 -9.16 -12.99 -10.65
C LEU A 116 -9.75 -12.08 -9.57
N PHE A 117 -8.92 -11.28 -8.88
CA PHE A 117 -9.41 -10.31 -7.91
C PHE A 117 -10.30 -9.26 -8.57
N ALA A 118 -9.90 -8.73 -9.73
CA ALA A 118 -10.69 -7.77 -10.47
C ALA A 118 -12.04 -8.36 -10.92
N TYR A 119 -12.04 -9.58 -11.46
CA TYR A 119 -13.26 -10.26 -11.89
C TYR A 119 -14.21 -10.55 -10.71
N ALA A 120 -13.69 -11.08 -9.61
CA ALA A 120 -14.48 -11.34 -8.40
C ALA A 120 -15.10 -10.06 -7.82
N LEU A 121 -14.39 -8.93 -7.90
CA LEU A 121 -14.93 -7.63 -7.49
C LEU A 121 -16.05 -7.17 -8.42
N LEU A 122 -15.85 -7.26 -9.75
CA LEU A 122 -16.87 -6.88 -10.74
C LEU A 122 -18.13 -7.73 -10.60
N GLU A 123 -17.97 -9.05 -10.45
CA GLU A 123 -19.09 -9.99 -10.26
C GLU A 123 -19.91 -9.67 -9.00
N GLN A 124 -19.25 -9.28 -7.90
CA GLN A 124 -19.97 -8.85 -6.69
C GLN A 124 -20.72 -7.54 -6.90
N LEU A 125 -20.13 -6.56 -7.58
CA LEU A 125 -20.78 -5.28 -7.86
C LEU A 125 -21.99 -5.44 -8.79
N GLU A 126 -21.87 -6.27 -9.85
CA GLU A 126 -22.99 -6.57 -10.75
C GLU A 126 -24.11 -7.36 -10.05
N GLY A 127 -23.74 -8.26 -9.13
CA GLY A 127 -24.71 -9.00 -8.31
C GLY A 127 -25.45 -8.13 -7.29
N GLU A 128 -24.82 -7.06 -6.79
CA GLU A 128 -25.46 -6.06 -5.91
C GLU A 128 -26.42 -5.14 -6.69
N ASP A 129 -26.11 -4.78 -7.94
CA ASP A 129 -26.99 -3.96 -8.79
C ASP A 129 -28.24 -4.73 -9.30
N ALA A 130 -28.19 -6.06 -9.29
CA ALA A 130 -29.29 -6.93 -9.72
C ALA A 130 -30.26 -7.34 -8.59
N ALA A 131 -29.98 -6.95 -7.34
CA ALA A 131 -30.75 -7.28 -6.13
C ALA A 131 -31.51 -6.08 -5.56
#